data_AF-A0A5J5BUW8-F1
#
_entry.id   AF-A0A5J5BUW8-F1
#
_cell.length_a   1.000
_cell.length_b   1.000
_cell.length_c   1.000
_cell.angle_alpha   90.00
_cell.angle_beta   90.00
_cell.angle_gamma   90.00
#
_symmetry.space_group_name_H-M   'P 1'
#
loop_
_entity.id
_entity.type
_entity.pdbx_description
1 polymer ?
#
loop_
_entity_poly.entity_id
_entity_poly.type
_entity_poly.pdbx_seq_one_letter_code
_entity_poly.pdbx_strand_id
1 'polypeptide(L)'
;MGGGRFVRTGRGRGRKEDTRVRSKGEENDRIVRARDMAEHVQRVYESREKRKLQCLLLHLLRPPAPVPPPRAETRAMIVMRKFQWLRSPTFVGYPDLMVAENWLEQVTRTLNAIGVHEYDLRISCAIF
;
A
#
# COMPACT_ATOMS: atom_id res chain seq x y z
N MET A 1 -96.74 10.13 21.95
CA MET A 1 -96.95 11.14 20.89
C MET A 1 -96.26 12.43 21.31
N GLY A 2 -95.53 13.07 20.38
CA GLY A 2 -95.04 14.46 20.44
C GLY A 2 -93.94 14.73 21.47
N GLY A 3 -92.85 15.45 21.21
CA GLY A 3 -92.48 16.35 20.13
C GLY A 3 -91.40 17.27 20.72
N GLY A 4 -90.24 17.36 20.08
CA GLY A 4 -89.06 18.01 20.66
C GLY A 4 -89.08 19.54 20.64
N ARG A 5 -88.04 20.14 21.25
CA ARG A 5 -87.51 21.43 20.81
C ARG A 5 -86.03 21.60 21.19
N PHE A 6 -85.25 21.91 20.16
CA PHE A 6 -83.84 22.29 20.15
C PHE A 6 -83.57 23.59 20.92
N VAL A 7 -82.39 23.70 21.56
CA VAL A 7 -81.64 24.97 21.65
C VAL A 7 -80.14 24.69 21.44
N ARG A 8 -79.55 25.49 20.55
CA ARG A 8 -78.13 25.54 20.17
C ARG A 8 -77.28 26.21 21.25
N THR A 9 -76.08 25.70 21.48
CA THR A 9 -74.80 26.44 21.56
C THR A 9 -73.72 25.40 21.18
N GLY A 10 -72.65 25.64 20.45
CA GLY A 10 -71.97 26.86 20.04
C GLY A 10 -70.48 26.54 20.05
N ARG A 11 -69.84 26.61 18.87
CA ARG A 11 -68.41 26.85 18.62
C ARG A 11 -67.35 25.91 19.24
N GLY A 12 -66.51 25.40 18.35
CA GLY A 12 -65.19 24.89 18.71
C GLY A 12 -64.36 24.41 17.52
N ARG A 13 -64.31 25.18 16.42
CA ARG A 13 -63.26 25.02 15.41
C ARG A 13 -61.92 25.35 16.08
N GLY A 14 -60.90 24.53 15.85
CA GLY A 14 -59.51 24.92 16.06
C GLY A 14 -58.69 23.86 16.76
N ARG A 15 -58.19 22.86 16.02
CA ARG A 15 -57.04 22.04 16.44
C ARG A 15 -56.48 21.18 15.29
N LYS A 16 -56.29 21.77 14.11
CA LYS A 16 -55.60 21.08 13.00
C LYS A 16 -54.44 21.88 12.39
N GLU A 17 -54.16 23.09 12.85
CA GLU A 17 -53.08 23.91 12.27
C GLU A 17 -51.72 23.76 12.99
N ASP A 18 -51.70 23.42 14.29
CA ASP A 18 -50.48 23.55 15.11
C ASP A 18 -49.45 22.41 14.92
N THR A 19 -49.87 21.26 14.39
CA THR A 19 -48.97 20.12 14.14
C THR A 19 -48.17 20.28 12.85
N ARG A 20 -48.66 21.10 11.91
CA ARG A 20 -48.06 21.26 10.58
C ARG A 20 -46.83 22.18 10.59
N VAL A 21 -46.80 23.17 11.47
CA VAL A 21 -45.69 24.15 11.57
C VAL A 21 -44.50 23.55 12.33
N ARG A 22 -44.76 22.76 13.39
CA ARG A 22 -43.71 22.10 14.20
C ARG A 22 -42.93 21.05 13.40
N SER A 23 -43.62 20.26 12.57
CA SER A 23 -42.97 19.28 11.69
C SER A 23 -42.12 19.94 10.59
N LYS A 24 -42.49 21.15 10.15
CA LYS A 24 -41.81 21.87 9.07
C LYS A 24 -40.53 22.57 9.55
N GLY A 25 -40.50 23.01 10.80
CA GLY A 25 -39.29 23.53 11.46
C GLY A 25 -38.23 22.44 11.67
N GLU A 26 -38.64 21.28 12.19
CA GLU A 26 -37.74 20.13 12.36
C GLU A 26 -37.21 19.59 11.02
N GLU A 27 -38.04 19.65 9.97
CA GLU A 27 -37.64 19.27 8.61
C GLU A 27 -36.63 20.27 8.00
N ASN A 28 -36.86 21.58 8.15
CA ASN A 28 -35.90 22.59 7.73
C ASN A 28 -34.57 22.45 8.47
N ASP A 29 -34.59 22.17 9.77
CA ASP A 29 -33.38 21.93 10.56
C ASP A 29 -32.60 20.69 10.08
N ARG A 30 -33.31 19.63 9.67
CA ARG A 30 -32.68 18.44 9.06
C ARG A 30 -32.05 18.78 7.71
N ILE A 31 -32.72 19.58 6.89
CA ILE A 31 -32.22 20.01 5.58
C ILE A 31 -30.96 20.87 5.73
N VAL A 32 -30.94 21.82 6.67
CA VAL A 32 -29.78 22.66 6.95
C VAL A 32 -28.58 21.81 7.42
N ARG A 33 -28.80 20.89 8.36
CA ARG A 33 -27.73 19.98 8.82
C ARG A 33 -27.20 19.06 7.71
N ALA A 34 -28.09 18.54 6.86
CA ALA A 34 -27.69 17.70 5.74
C ALA A 34 -26.84 18.47 4.72
N ARG A 35 -27.17 19.75 4.48
CA ARG A 35 -26.39 20.64 3.61
C ARG A 35 -25.01 20.92 4.20
N ASP A 36 -24.92 21.27 5.48
CA ASP A 36 -23.65 21.52 6.16
C ASP A 36 -22.73 20.29 6.13
N MET A 37 -23.31 19.11 6.34
CA MET A 37 -22.59 17.84 6.22
C MET A 37 -22.09 17.60 4.80
N ALA A 38 -22.92 17.84 3.78
CA ALA A 38 -22.52 17.68 2.38
C ALA A 38 -21.37 18.65 2.01
N GLU A 39 -21.45 19.90 2.47
CA GLU A 39 -20.39 20.89 2.28
C GLU A 39 -19.10 20.53 3.03
N HIS A 40 -19.20 19.91 4.21
CA HIS A 40 -18.02 19.40 4.93
C HIS A 40 -17.38 18.23 4.20
N VAL A 41 -18.17 17.25 3.76
CA VAL A 41 -17.68 16.09 3.00
C VAL A 41 -17.03 16.53 1.69
N GLN A 42 -17.63 17.48 0.98
CA GLN A 42 -17.06 18.07 -0.23
C GLN A 42 -15.70 18.72 0.04
N ARG A 43 -15.59 19.53 1.10
CA ARG A 43 -14.30 20.15 1.50
C ARG A 43 -13.23 19.13 1.86
N VAL A 44 -13.60 18.05 2.54
CA VAL A 44 -12.67 16.95 2.88
C VAL A 44 -12.20 16.23 1.62
N TYR A 45 -13.11 15.96 0.68
CA TYR A 45 -12.78 15.32 -0.59
C TYR A 45 -11.82 16.17 -1.42
N GLU A 46 -12.13 17.46 -1.60
CA GLU A 46 -11.26 18.39 -2.33
C GLU A 46 -9.90 18.57 -1.65
N SER A 47 -9.85 18.58 -0.32
CA SER A 47 -8.58 18.63 0.41
C SER A 47 -7.74 17.37 0.18
N ARG A 48 -8.37 16.19 0.12
CA ARG A 48 -7.69 14.93 -0.18
C ARG A 48 -7.15 14.92 -1.60
N GLU A 49 -7.93 15.36 -2.58
CA GLU A 49 -7.48 15.46 -3.97
C GLU A 49 -6.35 16.49 -4.14
N LYS A 50 -6.44 17.67 -3.50
CA LYS A 50 -5.34 18.65 -3.50
C LYS A 50 -4.05 18.08 -2.92
N ARG A 51 -4.13 17.30 -1.83
CA ARG A 51 -2.95 16.61 -1.26
C ARG A 51 -2.40 15.55 -2.20
N LYS A 52 -3.25 14.77 -2.88
CA LYS A 52 -2.80 13.82 -3.90
C LYS A 52 -2.07 14.52 -5.04
N LEU A 53 -2.64 15.61 -5.55
CA LEU A 53 -2.03 16.41 -6.61
C LEU A 53 -0.71 17.05 -6.14
N GLN A 54 -0.65 17.56 -4.91
CA GLN A 54 0.59 18.07 -4.32
C GLN A 54 1.66 16.98 -4.18
N CYS A 55 1.30 15.78 -3.73
CA CYS A 55 2.22 14.64 -3.70
C CYS A 55 2.69 14.27 -5.09
N LEU A 56 1.80 14.18 -6.09
CA LEU A 56 2.18 13.88 -7.47
C LEU A 56 3.13 14.95 -8.03
N LEU A 57 2.84 16.23 -7.79
CA LEU A 57 3.70 17.34 -8.20
C LEU A 57 5.09 17.23 -7.56
N LEU A 58 5.18 16.89 -6.27
CA LEU A 58 6.44 16.67 -5.57
C LEU A 58 7.24 15.48 -6.14
N HIS A 59 6.56 14.43 -6.62
CA HIS A 59 7.24 13.31 -7.28
C HIS A 59 7.75 13.67 -8.68
N LEU A 60 7.00 14.50 -9.42
CA LEU A 60 7.40 14.94 -10.76
C LEU A 60 8.54 15.97 -10.73
N LEU A 61 8.58 16.83 -9.72
CA LEU A 61 9.63 17.83 -9.51
C LEU A 61 10.86 17.26 -8.79
N ARG A 62 10.83 16.00 -8.38
CA ARG A 62 11.98 15.36 -7.74
C ARG A 62 13.08 15.20 -8.80
N PRO A 63 14.25 15.84 -8.63
CA PRO A 63 15.36 15.62 -9.54
C PRO A 63 15.70 14.13 -9.55
N PRO A 64 16.03 13.55 -10.72
CA PRO A 64 16.43 12.16 -10.80
C PRO A 64 17.62 11.96 -9.84
N ALA A 65 17.52 10.93 -9.01
CA ALA A 65 18.60 10.60 -8.09
C ALA A 65 19.90 10.44 -8.91
N PRO A 66 21.04 10.95 -8.43
CA PRO A 66 22.31 10.76 -9.12
C PRO A 66 22.49 9.25 -9.32
N VAL A 67 22.58 8.85 -10.58
CA VAL A 67 22.83 7.46 -10.95
C VAL A 67 24.16 7.09 -10.29
N PRO A 68 24.21 6.05 -9.44
CA PRO A 68 25.48 5.63 -8.88
C PRO A 68 26.42 5.35 -10.07
N PRO A 69 27.70 5.76 -9.98
CA PRO A 69 28.66 5.44 -11.04
C PRO A 69 28.61 3.93 -11.30
N PRO A 70 28.74 3.48 -12.55
CA PRO A 70 28.79 2.06 -12.85
C PRO A 70 29.84 1.44 -11.93
N ARG A 71 29.40 0.53 -11.05
CA ARG A 71 30.30 -0.12 -10.10
C ARG A 71 31.39 -0.77 -10.93
N ALA A 72 32.63 -0.35 -10.74
CA ALA A 72 33.77 -0.98 -11.39
C ALA A 72 33.67 -2.49 -11.14
N GLU A 73 33.77 -3.30 -12.21
CA GLU A 73 33.70 -4.74 -12.07
C GLU A 73 34.78 -5.19 -11.10
N THR A 74 34.38 -5.79 -9.98
CA THR A 74 35.34 -6.33 -9.02
C THR A 74 35.91 -7.63 -9.57
N ARG A 75 37.12 -8.00 -9.14
CA ARG A 75 37.72 -9.31 -9.47
C ARG A 75 36.77 -10.46 -9.13
N ALA A 76 36.04 -10.35 -8.01
CA ALA A 76 35.03 -11.32 -7.60
C ALA A 76 33.88 -11.44 -8.61
N MET A 77 33.38 -10.33 -9.16
CA MET A 77 32.33 -10.35 -10.19
C MET A 77 32.80 -11.03 -11.49
N ILE A 78 34.03 -10.75 -11.92
CA ILE A 78 34.64 -11.36 -13.11
C ILE A 78 34.82 -12.87 -12.92
N VAL A 79 35.35 -13.27 -11.76
CA VAL A 79 35.54 -14.67 -11.38
C VAL A 79 34.20 -15.41 -11.30
N MET A 80 33.18 -14.81 -10.69
CA MET A 80 31.82 -15.36 -10.62
C MET A 80 31.21 -15.58 -12.00
N ARG A 81 31.37 -14.62 -12.92
CA ARG A 81 30.89 -14.75 -14.30
C ARG A 81 31.59 -15.90 -15.03
N LYS A 82 32.91 -16.02 -14.88
CA LYS A 82 33.69 -17.13 -15.45
C LYS A 82 33.27 -18.48 -14.86
N PHE A 83 33.06 -18.56 -13.55
CA PHE A 83 32.60 -19.78 -12.88
C PHE A 83 31.22 -20.21 -13.39
N GLN A 84 30.28 -19.28 -13.56
CA GLN A 84 28.95 -19.57 -14.14
C GLN A 84 29.05 -20.07 -15.59
N TRP A 85 29.96 -19.51 -16.38
CA TRP A 85 30.18 -19.94 -17.77
C TRP A 85 30.72 -21.37 -17.88
N LEU A 86 31.50 -21.81 -16.91
CA LEU A 86 32.05 -23.17 -16.87
C LEU A 86 31.04 -24.24 -16.46
N ARG A 87 29.76 -23.89 -16.25
CA ARG A 87 28.69 -24.81 -15.84
C ARG A 87 29.11 -25.69 -14.66
N SER A 88 29.56 -25.07 -13.59
CA SER A 88 30.01 -25.76 -12.39
C SER A 88 29.00 -26.80 -11.89
N PRO A 89 29.46 -27.96 -11.41
CA PRO A 89 28.58 -29.02 -10.95
C PRO A 89 27.73 -28.54 -9.77
N THR A 90 26.43 -28.78 -9.83
CA THR A 90 25.50 -28.45 -8.74
C THR A 90 25.43 -29.61 -7.77
N PHE A 91 25.66 -29.36 -6.48
CA PHE A 91 25.45 -30.39 -5.46
C PHE A 91 23.97 -30.52 -5.14
N VAL A 92 23.47 -31.75 -5.16
CA VAL A 92 22.04 -32.04 -4.94
C VAL A 92 21.75 -32.41 -3.47
N GLY A 93 22.77 -32.44 -2.60
CA GLY A 93 22.59 -32.74 -1.17
C GLY A 93 22.53 -34.24 -0.87
N TYR A 94 23.20 -35.08 -1.67
CA TYR A 94 23.25 -36.52 -1.41
C TYR A 94 23.91 -36.82 -0.05
N PRO A 95 23.36 -37.76 0.74
CA PRO A 95 23.93 -38.13 2.04
C PRO A 95 25.18 -39.02 1.93
N ASP A 96 25.57 -39.41 0.72
CA ASP A 96 26.75 -40.23 0.46
C ASP A 96 28.02 -39.37 0.48
N LEU A 97 28.96 -39.74 1.35
CA LEU A 97 30.25 -39.09 1.52
C LEU A 97 31.07 -39.11 0.22
N MET A 98 31.07 -40.22 -0.51
CA MET A 98 31.85 -40.34 -1.74
C MET A 98 31.34 -39.41 -2.84
N VAL A 99 30.02 -39.20 -2.89
CA VAL A 99 29.40 -38.26 -3.84
C VAL A 99 29.75 -36.82 -3.48
N ALA A 100 29.79 -36.49 -2.19
CA ALA A 100 30.20 -35.18 -1.71
C ALA A 100 31.69 -34.90 -1.99
N GLU A 101 32.57 -35.86 -1.73
CA GLU A 101 34.01 -35.75 -2.00
C GLU A 101 34.30 -35.58 -3.49
N ASN A 102 33.68 -36.39 -4.35
CA ASN A 102 33.83 -36.28 -5.80
C ASN A 102 33.31 -34.92 -6.31
N TRP A 103 32.19 -34.43 -5.77
CA TRP A 103 31.70 -33.09 -6.11
C TRP A 103 32.69 -32.00 -5.70
N LEU A 104 33.24 -32.08 -4.48
CA LEU A 104 34.22 -31.12 -3.98
C LEU A 104 35.49 -31.09 -4.84
N GLU A 105 35.94 -32.26 -5.29
CA GLU A 105 37.09 -32.38 -6.18
C GLU A 105 36.82 -31.68 -7.52
N GLN A 106 35.64 -31.88 -8.10
CA GLN A 106 35.25 -31.22 -9.35
C GLN A 106 35.19 -29.70 -9.21
N VAL A 107 34.60 -29.20 -8.12
CA VAL A 107 34.56 -27.76 -7.84
C VAL A 107 35.96 -27.17 -7.68
N THR A 108 36.83 -27.86 -6.93
CA THR A 108 38.23 -27.43 -6.73
C THR A 108 38.98 -27.34 -8.06
N ARG A 109 38.80 -28.31 -8.97
CA ARG A 109 39.38 -28.27 -10.32
C ARG A 109 38.87 -27.07 -11.13
N THR A 110 37.56 -26.78 -11.06
CA THR A 110 36.98 -25.61 -11.74
C THR A 110 37.54 -24.30 -11.20
N LEU A 111 37.69 -24.17 -9.87
CA LEU A 111 38.25 -22.98 -9.23
C LEU A 111 39.72 -22.77 -9.60
N ASN A 112 40.52 -23.84 -9.62
CA ASN A 112 41.91 -23.80 -10.08
C ASN A 112 41.99 -23.36 -11.56
N ALA A 113 41.09 -23.85 -12.42
CA ALA A 113 41.07 -23.48 -13.83
C ALA A 113 40.79 -21.98 -14.08
N ILE A 114 40.06 -21.31 -13.17
CA ILE A 114 39.80 -19.87 -13.24
C ILE A 114 40.83 -19.03 -12.46
N GLY A 115 41.89 -19.66 -11.93
CA GLY A 115 42.96 -19.00 -11.18
C GLY A 115 42.51 -18.49 -9.81
N VAL A 116 41.53 -19.15 -9.19
CA VAL A 116 41.13 -18.92 -7.80
C VAL A 116 41.86 -19.93 -6.94
N HIS A 117 42.67 -19.44 -6.01
CA HIS A 117 43.44 -20.27 -5.10
C HIS A 117 42.89 -20.15 -3.67
N GLU A 118 43.33 -21.01 -2.75
CA GLU A 118 42.84 -21.01 -1.36
C GLU A 118 42.94 -19.64 -0.65
N TYR A 119 43.96 -18.85 -0.98
CA TYR A 119 44.11 -17.50 -0.44
C TYR A 119 43.02 -16.52 -0.92
N ASP A 120 42.45 -16.75 -2.11
CA ASP A 120 41.32 -15.99 -2.66
C ASP A 120 39.97 -16.46 -2.08
N LEU A 121 39.91 -17.66 -1.50
CA LEU A 121 38.72 -18.23 -0.85
C LEU A 121 38.56 -17.79 0.60
N ARG A 122 39.46 -16.93 1.11
CA ARG A 122 39.31 -16.31 2.43
C ARG A 122 38.08 -15.40 2.41
N ILE A 123 36.93 -15.97 2.76
CA ILE A 123 35.77 -15.23 3.20
C ILE A 123 36.21 -14.54 4.49
N SER A 124 36.56 -13.26 4.41
CA SER A 124 36.52 -12.41 5.59
C SER A 124 35.05 -12.41 6.04
N CYS A 125 34.72 -13.28 6.98
CA CYS A 125 33.53 -13.13 7.80
C CYS A 125 33.72 -11.83 8.58
N ALA A 126 33.41 -10.70 7.95
CA ALA A 126 33.09 -9.48 8.66
C ALA A 126 31.74 -9.75 9.34
N ILE A 127 31.82 -10.38 10.51
CA ILE A 127 30.72 -10.46 11.46
C ILE A 127 30.47 -9.02 11.90
N PHE A 128 29.34 -8.47 11.48
CA PHE A 128 28.78 -7.22 11.99
C PHE A 128 27.98 -7.50 13.26
#